data_AF-A0A9D9HZ45-F1
#
_entry.id   AF-A0A9D9HZ45-F1
#
_cell.length_a   1.000
_cell.length_b   1.000
_cell.length_c   1.000
_cell.angle_alpha   90.00
_cell.angle_beta   90.00
_cell.angle_gamma   90.00
#
_symmetry.space_group_name_H-M   'P 1'
#
loop_
_entity.id
_entity.type
_entity.pdbx_description
1 polymer ?
#
loop_
_entity_poly.entity_id
_entity_poly.type
_entity_poly.pdbx_seq_one_letter_code
_entity_poly.pdbx_strand_id
1 'polypeptide(L)'
;MTFLLTIREKIRNFYQQFQQGLNLIFRFIFSLILFMALNNMFSYSDVFGKMMIIIGFAFICMWLPLGAVFFLSVIYTCGQLVVTVPEIALVYLLLFLISYLIYIRLEIRTCLPLLFVPCAFFFHIPYVVPILVGILIGPAGIIPTAFGILLYYFSIHVNDTVALLGSVSEGEVEAYRYLIVQIFSDKQMLLMMIVFSVTIGVVWACYRMSRQDAWNQAIIIGGIIGMVLFLAGAYTLDVEIDILNMIVGFIIAVVIGMIVQFFKCIVDYSRVEYVQFEDEEYYYYVKAVPKVSMAQEERNFKRINTRKHVKNNDKSVEEVKEDWRP
;
A
#
# COMPACT_ATOMS: atom_id res chain seq x y z
N MET A 1 25.86 4.28 8.43
CA MET A 1 25.19 3.66 7.27
C MET A 1 25.00 2.15 7.42
N THR A 2 25.97 1.40 7.96
CA THR A 2 25.85 -0.07 8.15
C THR A 2 24.83 -0.50 9.22
N PHE A 3 24.62 0.28 10.29
CA PHE A 3 23.70 -0.11 11.39
C PHE A 3 22.22 -0.17 10.99
N LEU A 4 21.71 0.79 10.21
CA LEU A 4 20.31 0.77 9.75
C LEU A 4 20.05 -0.40 8.79
N LEU A 5 21.05 -0.73 7.96
CA LEU A 5 20.99 -1.87 7.05
C LEU A 5 21.04 -3.21 7.79
N THR A 6 21.88 -3.35 8.81
CA THR A 6 21.95 -4.58 9.62
C THR A 6 20.70 -4.79 10.46
N ILE A 7 20.11 -3.73 11.03
CA ILE A 7 18.79 -3.82 11.71
C ILE A 7 17.74 -4.31 10.72
N ARG A 8 17.69 -3.72 9.53
CA ARG A 8 16.70 -4.07 8.52
C ARG A 8 16.83 -5.53 8.07
N GLU A 9 18.06 -6.01 7.86
CA GLU A 9 18.31 -7.43 7.53
C GLU A 9 17.88 -8.36 8.64
N LYS A 10 18.18 -8.03 9.90
CA LYS A 10 17.71 -8.80 11.06
C LYS A 10 16.18 -8.87 11.10
N ILE A 11 15.49 -7.74 10.91
CA ILE A 11 14.01 -7.68 10.86
C ILE A 11 13.49 -8.56 9.71
N ARG A 12 14.13 -8.50 8.54
CA ARG A 12 13.72 -9.28 7.37
C ARG A 12 13.91 -10.78 7.58
N ASN A 13 15.07 -11.20 8.10
CA ASN A 13 15.37 -12.60 8.36
C ASN A 13 14.40 -13.17 9.41
N PHE A 14 14.10 -12.40 10.45
CA PHE A 14 13.05 -12.73 11.41
C PHE A 14 11.68 -12.88 10.75
N TYR A 15 11.29 -11.93 9.88
CA TYR A 15 10.04 -12.01 9.15
C TYR A 15 9.97 -13.22 8.20
N GLN A 16 11.07 -13.57 7.52
CA GLN A 16 11.12 -14.75 6.65
C GLN A 16 11.03 -16.06 7.44
N GLN A 17 11.66 -16.12 8.61
CA GLN A 17 11.62 -17.30 9.47
C GLN A 17 10.21 -17.55 10.04
N PHE A 18 9.48 -16.49 10.40
CA PHE A 18 8.14 -16.56 10.98
C PHE A 18 7.03 -16.09 10.03
N GLN A 19 7.27 -16.16 8.72
CA GLN A 19 6.43 -15.53 7.69
C GLN A 19 4.96 -15.94 7.78
N GLN A 20 4.68 -17.22 8.05
CA GLN A 20 3.30 -17.70 8.17
C GLN A 20 2.59 -17.05 9.36
N GLY A 21 3.16 -17.14 10.57
CA GLY A 21 2.55 -16.56 11.78
C GLY A 21 2.43 -15.04 11.73
N LEU A 22 3.49 -14.34 11.30
CA LEU A 22 3.49 -12.87 11.23
C LEU A 22 2.49 -12.35 10.19
N ASN A 23 2.31 -13.02 9.07
CA ASN A 23 1.30 -12.63 8.08
C ASN A 23 -0.10 -12.71 8.63
N LEU A 24 -0.41 -13.76 9.39
CA LEU A 24 -1.71 -13.88 10.03
C LEU A 24 -1.91 -12.73 11.05
N ILE A 25 -0.92 -12.44 11.88
CA ILE A 25 -0.97 -11.32 12.84
C ILE A 25 -1.17 -9.98 12.14
N PHE A 26 -0.41 -9.69 11.08
CA PHE A 26 -0.55 -8.44 10.33
C PHE A 26 -1.90 -8.30 9.65
N ARG A 27 -2.44 -9.40 9.09
CA ARG A 27 -3.79 -9.41 8.51
C ARG A 27 -4.87 -9.16 9.56
N PHE A 28 -4.73 -9.73 10.75
CA PHE A 28 -5.63 -9.48 11.87
C PHE A 28 -5.60 -8.00 12.28
N ILE A 29 -4.41 -7.43 12.50
CA ILE A 29 -4.25 -6.02 12.87
C ILE A 29 -4.82 -5.09 11.79
N PHE A 30 -4.50 -5.35 10.53
CA PHE A 30 -5.02 -4.57 9.40
C PHE A 30 -6.54 -4.62 9.32
N SER A 31 -7.12 -5.82 9.45
CA SER A 31 -8.58 -6.01 9.39
C SER A 31 -9.27 -5.34 10.59
N LEU A 32 -8.67 -5.41 11.77
CA LEU A 32 -9.18 -4.74 12.97
C LEU A 32 -9.21 -3.22 12.79
N ILE A 33 -8.12 -2.62 12.31
CA ILE A 33 -8.05 -1.19 12.00
C ILE A 33 -9.12 -0.81 10.97
N LEU A 34 -9.28 -1.63 9.93
CA LEU A 34 -10.27 -1.42 8.89
C LEU A 34 -11.70 -1.44 9.44
N PHE A 35 -12.09 -2.45 10.23
CA PHE A 35 -13.44 -2.50 10.77
C PHE A 35 -13.69 -1.42 11.83
N MET A 36 -12.66 -1.00 12.58
CA MET A 36 -12.74 0.19 13.45
C MET A 36 -12.96 1.47 12.63
N ALA A 37 -12.23 1.63 11.53
CA ALA A 37 -12.40 2.76 10.62
C ALA A 37 -13.80 2.81 10.04
N LEU A 38 -14.31 1.67 9.54
CA LEU A 38 -15.67 1.56 9.02
C LEU A 38 -16.72 1.83 10.10
N ASN A 39 -16.53 1.34 11.33
CA ASN A 39 -17.46 1.60 12.41
C ASN A 39 -17.49 3.09 12.82
N ASN A 40 -16.35 3.78 12.78
CA ASN A 40 -16.30 5.22 13.04
C ASN A 40 -16.99 6.02 11.92
N MET A 41 -16.89 5.54 10.67
CA MET A 41 -17.55 6.14 9.52
C MET A 41 -19.07 5.89 9.55
N PHE A 42 -19.50 4.67 9.88
CA PHE A 42 -20.88 4.19 9.84
C PHE A 42 -21.37 3.79 11.24
N SER A 43 -21.42 4.74 12.18
CA SER A 43 -21.81 4.48 13.57
C SER A 43 -23.34 4.45 13.77
N TYR A 44 -24.02 3.56 13.05
CA TYR A 44 -25.49 3.62 12.95
C TYR A 44 -26.24 2.53 13.73
N SER A 45 -25.57 1.43 14.08
CA SER A 45 -26.22 0.30 14.77
C SER A 45 -25.52 -0.09 16.07
N ASP A 46 -26.31 -0.25 17.14
CA ASP A 46 -25.82 -0.67 18.46
C ASP A 46 -25.33 -2.13 18.48
N VAL A 47 -25.74 -2.94 17.51
CA VAL A 47 -25.30 -4.34 17.40
C VAL A 47 -23.93 -4.41 16.75
N PHE A 48 -23.78 -3.96 15.50
CA PHE A 48 -22.51 -4.05 14.76
C PHE A 48 -21.43 -3.09 15.28
N GLY A 49 -21.82 -2.04 16.00
CA GLY A 49 -20.88 -1.13 16.65
C GLY A 49 -20.20 -1.69 17.90
N LYS A 50 -20.65 -2.84 18.42
CA LYS A 50 -20.00 -3.49 19.57
C LYS A 50 -18.59 -3.95 19.19
N MET A 51 -17.62 -3.58 20.04
CA MET A 51 -16.22 -4.00 19.91
C MET A 51 -16.05 -5.52 19.72
N MET A 52 -16.91 -6.33 20.38
CA MET A 52 -16.87 -7.78 20.27
C MET A 52 -17.16 -8.28 18.85
N ILE A 53 -18.08 -7.64 18.13
CA ILE A 53 -18.42 -8.00 16.75
C ILE A 53 -17.28 -7.59 15.81
N ILE A 54 -16.72 -6.39 15.98
CA ILE A 54 -15.56 -5.90 15.22
C ILE A 54 -14.38 -6.87 15.33
N ILE A 55 -14.05 -7.31 16.55
CA ILE A 55 -12.99 -8.29 16.79
C ILE A 55 -13.32 -9.62 16.12
N GLY A 56 -14.58 -10.07 16.15
CA GLY A 56 -15.04 -11.29 15.48
C GLY A 56 -14.80 -11.25 13.97
N PHE A 57 -15.20 -10.16 13.29
CA PHE A 57 -14.94 -9.99 11.85
C PHE A 57 -13.45 -9.91 11.53
N ALA A 58 -12.67 -9.18 12.33
CA ALA A 58 -11.22 -9.10 12.16
C ALA A 58 -10.54 -10.48 12.31
N PHE A 59 -11.01 -11.29 13.25
CA PHE A 59 -10.51 -12.65 13.48
C PHE A 59 -10.79 -13.56 12.29
N ILE A 60 -12.01 -13.52 11.73
CA ILE A 60 -12.33 -14.26 10.50
C ILE A 60 -11.41 -13.83 9.35
N CYS A 61 -11.17 -12.53 9.19
CA CYS A 61 -10.34 -11.97 8.12
C CYS A 61 -8.85 -12.38 8.21
N MET A 62 -8.37 -12.84 9.36
CA MET A 62 -7.00 -13.33 9.57
C MET A 62 -6.61 -14.44 8.57
N TRP A 63 -7.56 -15.33 8.23
CA TRP A 63 -7.32 -16.47 7.35
C TRP A 63 -7.70 -16.23 5.89
N LEU A 64 -8.39 -15.13 5.60
CA LEU A 64 -8.93 -14.85 4.28
C LEU A 64 -7.91 -14.15 3.38
N PRO A 65 -8.00 -14.33 2.05
CA PRO A 65 -7.27 -13.51 1.10
C PRO A 65 -7.82 -12.07 1.09
N LEU A 66 -6.99 -11.09 0.70
CA LEU A 66 -7.33 -9.67 0.68
C LEU A 66 -8.61 -9.33 -0.09
N GLY A 67 -8.89 -10.03 -1.19
CA GLY A 67 -10.14 -9.86 -1.93
C GLY A 67 -11.38 -10.23 -1.11
N ALA A 68 -11.30 -11.27 -0.28
CA ALA A 68 -12.42 -11.69 0.56
C ALA A 68 -12.62 -10.75 1.78
N VAL A 69 -11.55 -10.15 2.30
CA VAL A 69 -11.64 -9.08 3.33
C VAL A 69 -12.45 -7.89 2.79
N PHE A 70 -12.25 -7.54 1.52
CA PHE A 70 -13.03 -6.48 0.87
C PHE A 70 -14.53 -6.81 0.78
N PHE A 71 -14.90 -8.02 0.35
CA PHE A 71 -16.32 -8.41 0.36
C PHE A 71 -16.91 -8.40 1.78
N LEU A 72 -16.16 -8.87 2.78
CA LEU A 72 -16.61 -8.81 4.18
C LEU A 72 -16.80 -7.38 4.69
N SER A 73 -15.93 -6.44 4.29
CA SER A 73 -16.10 -5.03 4.64
C SER A 73 -17.39 -4.42 4.09
N VAL A 74 -17.80 -4.88 2.91
CA VAL A 74 -19.03 -4.41 2.26
C VAL A 74 -20.25 -5.02 2.93
N ILE A 75 -20.21 -6.31 3.26
CA ILE A 75 -21.26 -6.96 4.04
C ILE A 75 -21.42 -6.27 5.41
N TYR A 76 -20.31 -5.95 6.07
CA TYR A 76 -20.33 -5.25 7.36
C TYR A 76 -20.98 -3.86 7.27
N THR A 77 -20.55 -3.04 6.31
CA THR A 77 -21.09 -1.69 6.09
C THR A 77 -22.55 -1.71 5.63
N CYS A 78 -22.94 -2.62 4.73
CA CYS A 78 -24.33 -2.86 4.38
C CYS A 78 -25.15 -3.26 5.62
N GLY A 79 -24.63 -4.15 6.46
CA GLY A 79 -25.30 -4.58 7.69
C GLY A 79 -25.57 -3.41 8.66
N GLN A 80 -24.61 -2.48 8.79
CA GLN A 80 -24.79 -1.26 9.58
C GLN A 80 -25.85 -0.32 8.98
N LEU A 81 -25.83 -0.13 7.66
CA LEU A 81 -26.77 0.76 6.97
C LEU A 81 -28.21 0.23 6.98
N VAL A 82 -28.42 -1.08 6.79
CA VAL A 82 -29.76 -1.69 6.71
C VAL A 82 -30.56 -1.52 8.01
N VAL A 83 -29.89 -1.52 9.17
CA VAL A 83 -30.55 -1.35 10.47
C VAL A 83 -31.13 0.06 10.63
N THR A 84 -30.55 1.05 9.95
CA THR A 84 -30.86 2.47 10.19
C THR A 84 -31.60 3.10 9.03
N VAL A 85 -31.10 2.95 7.79
CA VAL A 85 -31.75 3.46 6.57
C VAL A 85 -31.60 2.42 5.44
N PRO A 86 -32.60 1.54 5.24
CA PRO A 86 -32.49 0.42 4.29
C PRO A 86 -32.36 0.88 2.83
N GLU A 87 -32.91 2.04 2.48
CA GLU A 87 -32.86 2.59 1.13
C GLU A 87 -31.44 3.04 0.74
N ILE A 88 -30.72 3.67 1.66
CA ILE A 88 -29.32 4.09 1.48
C ILE A 88 -28.41 2.86 1.36
N ALA A 89 -28.72 1.79 2.08
CA ALA A 89 -27.96 0.53 1.96
C ALA A 89 -28.02 -0.05 0.53
N LEU A 90 -29.16 0.08 -0.17
CA LEU A 90 -29.29 -0.34 -1.57
C LEU A 90 -28.40 0.51 -2.48
N VAL A 91 -28.41 1.84 -2.31
CA VAL A 91 -27.54 2.75 -3.07
C VAL A 91 -26.07 2.41 -2.86
N TYR A 92 -25.66 2.15 -1.62
CA TYR A 92 -24.29 1.75 -1.29
C TYR A 92 -23.91 0.41 -1.96
N LEU A 93 -24.80 -0.58 -1.92
CA LEU A 93 -24.59 -1.87 -2.59
C LEU A 93 -24.49 -1.69 -4.11
N LEU A 94 -25.30 -0.80 -4.70
CA LEU A 94 -25.25 -0.49 -6.13
C LEU A 94 -23.93 0.20 -6.51
N LEU A 95 -23.47 1.17 -5.73
CA LEU A 95 -22.15 1.79 -5.90
C LEU A 95 -21.03 0.76 -5.80
N PHE A 96 -21.12 -0.15 -4.83
CA PHE A 96 -20.18 -1.27 -4.72
C PHE A 96 -20.24 -2.18 -5.95
N LEU A 97 -21.43 -2.53 -6.44
CA LEU A 97 -21.59 -3.41 -7.60
C LEU A 97 -21.02 -2.76 -8.86
N ILE A 98 -21.23 -1.45 -9.06
CA ILE A 98 -20.59 -0.70 -10.15
C ILE A 98 -19.08 -0.76 -10.00
N SER A 99 -18.56 -0.49 -8.80
CA SER A 99 -17.13 -0.58 -8.53
C SER A 99 -16.61 -1.98 -8.88
N TYR A 100 -17.29 -3.02 -8.41
CA TYR A 100 -16.94 -4.42 -8.65
C TYR A 100 -16.97 -4.77 -10.14
N LEU A 101 -17.98 -4.37 -10.90
CA LEU A 101 -18.07 -4.61 -12.34
C LEU A 101 -16.91 -3.95 -13.09
N ILE A 102 -16.52 -2.73 -12.69
CA ILE A 102 -15.33 -2.06 -13.22
C ILE A 102 -14.05 -2.79 -12.82
N TYR A 103 -14.02 -3.41 -11.62
CA TYR A 103 -12.88 -4.18 -11.07
C TYR A 103 -12.78 -5.65 -11.49
N ILE A 104 -13.81 -6.27 -12.07
CA ILE A 104 -13.81 -7.72 -12.40
C ILE A 104 -12.59 -8.14 -13.24
N ARG A 105 -11.97 -7.19 -13.95
CA ARG A 105 -10.80 -7.41 -14.80
C ARG A 105 -9.45 -7.05 -14.16
N LEU A 106 -9.43 -6.47 -12.96
CA LEU A 106 -8.24 -5.95 -12.31
C LEU A 106 -7.72 -6.93 -11.24
N GLU A 107 -6.40 -7.11 -11.20
CA GLU A 107 -5.72 -8.01 -10.27
C GLU A 107 -6.07 -7.71 -8.80
N ILE A 108 -6.07 -8.72 -7.92
CA ILE A 108 -6.29 -8.59 -6.46
C ILE A 108 -5.46 -7.46 -5.81
N ARG A 109 -4.33 -7.09 -6.41
CA ARG A 109 -3.46 -5.99 -5.98
C ARG A 109 -4.13 -4.61 -6.05
N THR A 110 -5.10 -4.41 -6.92
CA THR A 110 -5.80 -3.12 -7.07
C THR A 110 -6.99 -2.97 -6.12
N CYS A 111 -7.32 -4.01 -5.33
CA CYS A 111 -8.30 -3.88 -4.24
C CYS A 111 -7.70 -3.20 -3.00
N LEU A 112 -6.36 -3.17 -2.88
CA LEU A 112 -5.66 -2.58 -1.74
C LEU A 112 -5.97 -1.09 -1.50
N PRO A 113 -6.02 -0.20 -2.52
CA PRO A 113 -6.36 1.20 -2.32
C PRO A 113 -7.76 1.38 -1.72
N LEU A 114 -8.71 0.54 -2.14
CA LEU A 114 -10.10 0.65 -1.70
C LEU A 114 -10.25 0.31 -0.21
N LEU A 115 -9.39 -0.57 0.32
CA LEU A 115 -9.30 -0.86 1.75
C LEU A 115 -8.45 0.14 2.52
N PHE A 116 -7.39 0.66 1.88
CA PHE A 116 -6.45 1.57 2.52
C PHE A 116 -7.00 2.99 2.67
N VAL A 117 -7.85 3.43 1.75
CA VAL A 117 -8.44 4.77 1.77
C VAL A 117 -9.26 5.02 3.05
N PRO A 118 -10.26 4.20 3.43
CA PRO A 118 -10.97 4.37 4.69
C PRO A 118 -10.05 4.42 5.92
N CYS A 119 -9.01 3.57 5.96
CA CYS A 119 -8.02 3.58 7.03
C CYS A 119 -7.21 4.88 7.08
N ALA A 120 -6.78 5.39 5.93
CA ALA A 120 -6.00 6.63 5.86
C ALA A 120 -6.82 7.85 6.31
N PHE A 121 -8.11 7.88 5.97
CA PHE A 121 -9.05 8.89 6.45
C PHE A 121 -9.33 8.77 7.95
N PHE A 122 -9.42 7.54 8.48
CA PHE A 122 -9.58 7.31 9.91
C PHE A 122 -8.41 7.86 10.75
N PHE A 123 -7.18 7.76 10.24
CA PHE A 123 -6.00 8.35 10.88
C PHE A 123 -5.78 9.83 10.56
N HIS A 124 -6.72 10.49 9.87
CA HIS A 124 -6.61 11.90 9.42
C HIS A 124 -5.37 12.19 8.56
N ILE A 125 -4.90 11.21 7.77
CA ILE A 125 -3.74 11.34 6.89
C ILE A 125 -4.04 10.86 5.45
N PRO A 126 -5.06 11.41 4.78
CA PRO A 126 -5.49 10.94 3.46
C PRO A 126 -4.42 11.13 2.38
N TYR A 127 -3.56 12.14 2.52
CA TYR A 127 -2.50 12.49 1.55
C TYR A 127 -1.42 11.41 1.38
N VAL A 128 -1.38 10.43 2.28
CA VAL A 128 -0.49 9.25 2.19
C VAL A 128 -0.91 8.34 1.03
N VAL A 129 -2.22 8.25 0.75
CA VAL A 129 -2.80 7.34 -0.23
C VAL A 129 -2.18 7.51 -1.63
N PRO A 130 -2.19 8.70 -2.27
CA PRO A 130 -1.71 8.84 -3.64
C PRO A 130 -0.23 8.51 -3.80
N ILE A 131 0.59 8.81 -2.78
CA ILE A 131 2.02 8.49 -2.78
C ILE A 131 2.22 6.97 -2.71
N LEU A 132 1.57 6.28 -1.76
CA LEU A 132 1.72 4.83 -1.61
C LEU A 132 1.13 4.06 -2.81
N VAL A 133 -0.04 4.47 -3.30
CA VAL A 133 -0.68 3.82 -4.46
C VAL A 133 0.17 4.00 -5.71
N GLY A 134 0.75 5.19 -5.93
CA GLY A 134 1.68 5.44 -7.04
C GLY A 134 2.91 4.54 -7.03
N ILE A 135 3.44 4.21 -5.84
CA ILE A 135 4.64 3.37 -5.67
C ILE A 135 4.34 1.87 -5.74
N LEU A 136 3.21 1.44 -5.18
CA LEU A 136 2.88 0.02 -5.00
C LEU A 136 2.14 -0.58 -6.20
N ILE A 137 1.23 0.19 -6.81
CA ILE A 137 0.30 -0.29 -7.84
C ILE A 137 0.49 0.48 -9.15
N GLY A 138 0.68 1.80 -9.06
CA GLY A 138 0.79 2.67 -10.23
C GLY A 138 -0.59 3.10 -10.78
N PRO A 139 -0.71 3.42 -12.08
CA PRO A 139 -1.90 4.05 -12.65
C PRO A 139 -3.16 3.19 -12.58
N ALA A 140 -3.02 1.86 -12.50
CA ALA A 140 -4.14 0.95 -12.27
C ALA A 140 -4.83 1.18 -10.91
N GLY A 141 -4.16 1.86 -9.98
CA GLY A 141 -4.69 2.22 -8.67
C GLY A 141 -5.55 3.49 -8.63
N ILE A 142 -5.59 4.28 -9.72
CA ILE A 142 -6.30 5.57 -9.76
C ILE A 142 -7.81 5.39 -9.55
N ILE A 143 -8.42 4.52 -10.33
CA ILE A 143 -9.86 4.24 -10.25
C ILE A 143 -10.23 3.74 -8.83
N PRO A 144 -9.48 2.79 -8.19
CA PRO A 144 -9.89 2.29 -6.87
C PRO A 144 -9.66 3.30 -5.76
N THR A 145 -8.66 4.16 -5.91
CA THR A 145 -8.51 5.30 -5.00
C THR A 145 -9.68 6.28 -5.13
N ALA A 146 -10.14 6.60 -6.35
CA ALA A 146 -11.29 7.48 -6.56
C ALA A 146 -12.57 6.90 -5.95
N PHE A 147 -12.84 5.61 -6.15
CA PHE A 147 -13.96 4.94 -5.50
C PHE A 147 -13.83 4.94 -3.97
N GLY A 148 -12.64 4.72 -3.42
CA GLY A 148 -12.43 4.78 -1.97
C GLY A 148 -12.74 6.16 -1.38
N ILE A 149 -12.36 7.23 -2.09
CA ILE A 149 -12.67 8.61 -1.69
C ILE A 149 -14.19 8.82 -1.75
N LEU A 150 -14.83 8.37 -2.83
CA LEU A 150 -16.28 8.44 -2.98
C LEU A 150 -17.00 7.74 -1.83
N LEU A 151 -16.57 6.54 -1.44
CA LEU A 151 -17.17 5.81 -0.31
C LEU A 151 -16.98 6.54 1.03
N TYR A 152 -15.86 7.24 1.21
CA TYR A 152 -15.63 8.04 2.40
C TYR A 152 -16.56 9.26 2.49
N TYR A 153 -16.64 10.06 1.43
CA TYR A 153 -17.54 11.22 1.39
C TYR A 153 -19.01 10.81 1.41
N PHE A 154 -19.36 9.68 0.77
CA PHE A 154 -20.67 9.06 0.90
C PHE A 154 -21.04 8.84 2.37
N SER A 155 -20.12 8.31 3.19
CA SER A 155 -20.36 8.11 4.62
C SER A 155 -20.67 9.40 5.38
N ILE A 156 -20.01 10.50 5.04
CA ILE A 156 -20.24 11.82 5.66
C ILE A 156 -21.65 12.30 5.30
N HIS A 157 -22.01 12.29 4.01
CA HIS A 157 -23.32 12.74 3.56
C HIS A 157 -24.45 11.86 4.07
N VAL A 158 -24.21 10.55 4.24
CA VAL A 158 -25.17 9.65 4.89
C VAL A 158 -25.44 10.08 6.33
N ASN A 159 -24.39 10.45 7.08
CA ASN A 159 -24.54 10.91 8.46
C ASN A 159 -25.40 12.18 8.53
N ASP A 160 -25.14 13.14 7.63
CA ASP A 160 -25.94 14.36 7.50
C ASP A 160 -27.40 14.04 7.17
N THR A 161 -27.67 13.11 6.23
CA THR A 161 -29.06 12.71 5.93
C THR A 161 -29.75 12.00 7.08
N VAL A 162 -29.05 11.15 7.83
CA VAL A 162 -29.62 10.49 9.01
C VAL A 162 -29.98 11.53 10.07
N ALA A 163 -29.14 12.53 10.27
CA ALA A 163 -29.43 13.66 11.16
C ALA A 163 -30.65 14.47 10.69
N LEU A 164 -30.78 14.72 9.38
CA LEU A 164 -31.93 15.43 8.80
C LEU A 164 -33.24 14.65 8.95
N LEU A 165 -33.21 13.33 8.68
CA LEU A 165 -34.34 12.41 8.86
C LEU A 165 -34.84 12.40 10.32
N GLY A 166 -33.94 12.53 11.30
CA GLY A 166 -34.31 12.63 12.71
C GLY A 166 -34.97 13.97 13.11
N SER A 167 -34.88 15.00 12.26
CA SER A 167 -35.31 16.38 12.60
C SER A 167 -36.58 16.86 11.89
N VAL A 168 -36.96 16.26 10.75
CA VAL A 168 -38.09 16.72 9.92
C VAL A 168 -39.13 15.60 9.76
N SER A 169 -40.34 15.80 10.28
CA SER A 169 -41.41 14.78 10.26
C SER A 169 -42.11 14.59 8.90
N GLU A 170 -41.85 15.43 7.89
CA GLU A 170 -42.54 15.39 6.58
C GLU A 170 -41.58 15.45 5.37
N GLY A 171 -40.26 15.28 5.58
CA GLY A 171 -39.21 15.61 4.60
C GLY A 171 -38.34 14.46 4.10
N GLU A 172 -38.78 13.19 4.16
CA GLU A 172 -37.96 12.03 3.77
C GLU A 172 -37.41 12.15 2.33
N VAL A 173 -38.25 12.62 1.39
CA VAL A 173 -37.85 12.83 -0.01
C VAL A 173 -36.78 13.93 -0.16
N GLU A 174 -36.83 14.97 0.67
CA GLU A 174 -35.85 16.06 0.66
C GLU A 174 -34.50 15.59 1.21
N ALA A 175 -34.50 14.74 2.23
CA ALA A 175 -33.28 14.13 2.76
C ALA A 175 -32.60 13.24 1.70
N TYR A 176 -33.35 12.38 1.00
CA TYR A 176 -32.75 11.56 -0.05
C TYR A 176 -32.25 12.38 -1.25
N ARG A 177 -33.00 13.44 -1.62
CA ARG A 177 -32.56 14.37 -2.66
C ARG A 177 -31.26 15.08 -2.27
N TYR A 178 -31.12 15.47 -1.00
CA TYR A 178 -29.90 16.07 -0.49
C TYR A 178 -28.69 15.14 -0.69
N LEU A 179 -28.79 13.86 -0.30
CA LEU A 179 -27.71 12.88 -0.50
C LEU A 179 -27.28 12.77 -1.96
N ILE A 180 -28.23 12.67 -2.89
CA ILE A 180 -27.92 12.53 -4.32
C ILE A 180 -27.21 13.79 -4.83
N VAL A 181 -27.75 14.97 -4.54
CA VAL A 181 -27.16 16.24 -5.00
C VAL A 181 -25.76 16.43 -4.43
N GLN A 182 -25.57 16.11 -3.15
CA GLN A 182 -24.32 16.33 -2.45
C GLN A 182 -23.21 15.41 -2.95
N ILE A 183 -23.49 14.12 -3.20
CA ILE A 183 -22.50 13.19 -3.78
C ILE A 183 -21.94 13.69 -5.12
N PHE A 184 -22.77 14.31 -5.96
CA PHE A 184 -22.30 14.77 -7.28
C PHE A 184 -21.73 16.19 -7.27
N SER A 185 -22.07 17.00 -6.27
CA SER A 185 -21.74 18.42 -6.24
C SER A 185 -20.69 18.79 -5.18
N ASP A 186 -20.22 17.82 -4.37
CA ASP A 186 -19.18 18.06 -3.39
C ASP A 186 -17.84 18.40 -4.08
N LYS A 187 -17.52 19.69 -4.06
CA LYS A 187 -16.30 20.25 -4.64
C LYS A 187 -15.04 19.69 -3.97
N GLN A 188 -15.08 19.42 -2.67
CA GLN A 188 -13.94 18.93 -1.90
C GLN A 188 -13.62 17.48 -2.27
N MET A 189 -14.66 16.65 -2.42
CA MET A 189 -14.52 15.27 -2.91
C MET A 189 -13.94 15.25 -4.33
N LEU A 190 -14.48 16.07 -5.23
CA LEU A 190 -14.02 16.15 -6.63
C LEU A 190 -12.55 16.60 -6.71
N LEU A 191 -12.18 17.63 -5.94
CA LEU A 191 -10.81 18.10 -5.83
C LEU A 191 -9.86 16.99 -5.37
N MET A 192 -10.21 16.29 -4.29
CA MET A 192 -9.45 15.14 -3.78
C MET A 192 -9.20 14.08 -4.86
N MET A 193 -10.26 13.67 -5.57
CA MET A 193 -10.14 12.65 -6.61
C MET A 193 -9.22 13.10 -7.74
N ILE A 194 -9.34 14.34 -8.21
CA ILE A 194 -8.51 14.88 -9.29
C ILE A 194 -7.05 14.96 -8.84
N VAL A 195 -6.78 15.57 -7.68
CA VAL A 195 -5.41 15.77 -7.21
C VAL A 195 -4.72 14.43 -6.90
N PHE A 196 -5.44 13.47 -6.29
CA PHE A 196 -4.89 12.15 -6.02
C PHE A 196 -4.59 11.40 -7.32
N SER A 197 -5.47 11.49 -8.32
CA SER A 197 -5.26 10.87 -9.63
C SER A 197 -4.00 11.39 -10.32
N VAL A 198 -3.83 12.73 -10.36
CA VAL A 198 -2.64 13.36 -10.95
C VAL A 198 -1.39 12.99 -10.16
N THR A 199 -1.45 13.03 -8.83
CA THR A 199 -0.31 12.70 -7.96
C THR A 199 0.13 11.24 -8.13
N ILE A 200 -0.80 10.29 -8.21
CA ILE A 200 -0.50 8.87 -8.48
C ILE A 200 0.22 8.73 -9.83
N GLY A 201 -0.28 9.42 -10.88
CA GLY A 201 0.33 9.39 -12.21
C GLY A 201 1.76 9.95 -12.21
N VAL A 202 1.97 11.09 -11.55
CA VAL A 202 3.27 11.76 -11.42
C VAL A 202 4.26 10.89 -10.63
N VAL A 203 3.85 10.40 -9.46
CA VAL A 203 4.69 9.52 -8.62
C VAL A 203 5.10 8.31 -9.42
N TRP A 204 4.16 7.64 -10.10
CA TRP A 204 4.46 6.46 -10.91
C TRP A 204 5.41 6.78 -12.07
N ALA A 205 5.21 7.89 -12.77
CA ALA A 205 6.08 8.31 -13.88
C ALA A 205 7.51 8.58 -13.41
N CYS A 206 7.68 9.34 -12.32
CA CYS A 206 8.98 9.58 -11.71
C CYS A 206 9.62 8.29 -11.18
N TYR A 207 8.82 7.38 -10.60
CA TYR A 207 9.30 6.12 -10.05
C TYR A 207 9.89 5.17 -11.10
N ARG A 208 9.45 5.30 -12.36
CA ARG A 208 9.98 4.51 -13.49
C ARG A 208 11.23 5.10 -14.14
N MET A 209 11.65 6.31 -13.78
CA MET A 209 12.82 6.94 -14.39
C MET A 209 14.10 6.19 -14.00
N SER A 210 15.01 5.98 -14.96
CA SER A 210 16.27 5.25 -14.79
C SER A 210 17.38 6.06 -14.09
N ARG A 211 17.01 7.04 -13.27
CA ARG A 211 17.96 7.91 -12.56
C ARG A 211 18.39 7.26 -11.24
N GLN A 212 19.63 7.55 -10.80
CA GLN A 212 20.06 7.19 -9.45
C GLN A 212 19.11 7.79 -8.42
N ASP A 213 18.64 6.95 -7.49
CA ASP A 213 17.72 7.33 -6.41
C ASP A 213 16.33 7.85 -6.87
N ALA A 214 15.91 7.48 -8.09
CA ALA A 214 14.63 7.91 -8.68
C ALA A 214 13.42 7.61 -7.78
N TRP A 215 13.46 6.54 -7.00
CA TRP A 215 12.36 6.15 -6.12
C TRP A 215 12.14 7.13 -4.96
N ASN A 216 13.21 7.56 -4.30
CA ASN A 216 13.13 8.54 -3.21
C ASN A 216 12.76 9.92 -3.75
N GLN A 217 13.29 10.28 -4.92
CA GLN A 217 12.92 11.51 -5.62
C GLN A 217 11.44 11.52 -6.01
N ALA A 218 10.89 10.40 -6.49
CA ALA A 218 9.48 10.28 -6.85
C ALA A 218 8.53 10.55 -5.67
N ILE A 219 8.89 10.09 -4.46
CA ILE A 219 8.11 10.36 -3.24
C ILE A 219 8.10 11.85 -2.92
N ILE A 220 9.27 12.49 -2.94
CA ILE A 220 9.42 13.92 -2.62
C ILE A 220 8.68 14.78 -3.66
N ILE A 221 8.90 14.50 -4.95
CA ILE A 221 8.25 15.20 -6.06
C ILE A 221 6.73 15.03 -5.99
N GLY A 222 6.24 13.82 -5.72
CA GLY A 222 4.82 13.54 -5.53
C GLY A 222 4.20 14.32 -4.38
N GLY A 223 4.90 14.40 -3.23
CA GLY A 223 4.45 15.18 -2.08
C GLY A 223 4.36 16.69 -2.39
N ILE A 224 5.38 17.24 -3.04
CA ILE A 224 5.41 18.68 -3.42
C ILE A 224 4.31 18.99 -4.45
N ILE A 225 4.21 18.19 -5.51
CA ILE A 225 3.21 18.41 -6.56
C ILE A 225 1.79 18.23 -6.00
N GLY A 226 1.56 17.21 -5.18
CA GLY A 226 0.29 17.02 -4.49
C GLY A 226 -0.09 18.24 -3.65
N MET A 227 0.85 18.76 -2.85
CA MET A 227 0.62 19.96 -2.02
C MET A 227 0.28 21.19 -2.86
N VAL A 228 1.04 21.46 -3.93
CA VAL A 228 0.80 22.60 -4.83
C VAL A 228 -0.57 22.47 -5.53
N LEU A 229 -0.92 21.27 -5.99
CA LEU A 229 -2.20 21.02 -6.64
C LEU A 229 -3.39 21.18 -5.68
N PHE A 230 -3.26 20.76 -4.42
CA PHE A 230 -4.30 21.01 -3.41
C PHE A 230 -4.47 22.50 -3.13
N LEU A 231 -3.38 23.25 -2.95
CA LEU A 231 -3.43 24.69 -2.73
C LEU A 231 -4.07 25.43 -3.90
N ALA A 232 -3.61 25.15 -5.12
CA ALA A 232 -4.14 25.75 -6.34
C ALA A 232 -5.61 25.37 -6.55
N GLY A 233 -5.93 24.09 -6.40
CA GLY A 233 -7.29 23.58 -6.56
C GLY A 233 -8.26 24.18 -5.54
N ALA A 234 -7.86 24.25 -4.26
CA ALA A 234 -8.68 24.80 -3.19
C ALA A 234 -9.01 26.27 -3.45
N TYR A 235 -8.02 27.04 -3.90
CA TYR A 235 -8.20 28.43 -4.32
C TYR A 235 -9.14 28.56 -5.53
N THR A 236 -8.99 27.71 -6.55
CA THR A 236 -9.84 27.80 -7.76
C THR A 236 -11.29 27.38 -7.55
N LEU A 237 -11.53 26.39 -6.69
CA LEU A 237 -12.86 25.85 -6.44
C LEU A 237 -13.58 26.53 -5.27
N ASP A 238 -12.88 27.45 -4.57
CA ASP A 238 -13.34 28.13 -3.36
C ASP A 238 -13.77 27.12 -2.29
N VAL A 239 -12.84 26.21 -1.96
CA VAL A 239 -13.03 25.15 -0.97
C VAL A 239 -12.20 25.48 0.27
N GLU A 240 -12.87 25.56 1.41
CA GLU A 240 -12.21 25.76 2.70
C GLU A 240 -11.45 24.48 3.10
N ILE A 241 -10.11 24.55 3.07
CA ILE A 241 -9.23 23.47 3.53
C ILE A 241 -8.34 24.04 4.62
N ASP A 242 -8.19 23.29 5.72
CA ASP A 242 -7.18 23.59 6.72
C ASP A 242 -5.78 23.37 6.15
N ILE A 243 -5.17 24.49 5.76
CA ILE A 243 -3.84 24.55 5.13
C ILE A 243 -2.78 23.92 6.04
N LEU A 244 -2.88 24.12 7.36
CA LEU A 244 -1.88 23.61 8.30
C LEU A 244 -1.94 22.09 8.38
N ASN A 245 -3.14 21.53 8.53
CA ASN A 245 -3.35 20.08 8.52
C ASN A 245 -2.94 19.44 7.19
N MET A 246 -3.20 20.12 6.07
CA MET A 246 -2.75 19.67 4.76
C MET A 246 -1.22 19.62 4.66
N ILE A 247 -0.50 20.68 5.07
CA ILE A 247 0.97 20.71 5.02
C ILE A 247 1.57 19.59 5.88
N VAL A 248 1.11 19.47 7.13
CA VAL A 248 1.57 18.42 8.05
C VAL A 248 1.26 17.04 7.49
N GLY A 249 0.07 16.85 6.92
CA GLY A 249 -0.34 15.60 6.29
C GLY A 249 0.57 15.17 5.13
N PHE A 250 0.99 16.11 4.27
CA PHE A 250 1.94 15.83 3.19
C PHE A 250 3.35 15.51 3.69
N ILE A 251 3.82 16.18 4.74
CA ILE A 251 5.12 15.87 5.36
C ILE A 251 5.10 14.43 5.90
N ILE A 252 4.05 14.07 6.63
CA ILE A 252 3.87 12.69 7.15
C ILE A 252 3.79 11.70 5.99
N ALA A 253 3.06 12.03 4.91
CA ALA A 253 2.95 11.18 3.72
C ALA A 253 4.30 10.89 3.07
N VAL A 254 5.15 11.91 2.94
CA VAL A 254 6.50 11.77 2.40
C VAL A 254 7.37 10.89 3.32
N VAL A 255 7.31 11.09 4.64
CA VAL A 255 8.05 10.27 5.62
C VAL A 255 7.61 8.81 5.58
N ILE A 256 6.30 8.55 5.60
CA ILE A 256 5.75 7.19 5.49
C ILE A 256 6.15 6.55 4.16
N GLY A 257 6.06 7.30 3.05
CA GLY A 257 6.51 6.86 1.74
C GLY A 257 7.98 6.44 1.73
N MET A 258 8.87 7.24 2.35
CA MET A 258 10.28 6.89 2.48
C MET A 258 10.51 5.66 3.35
N ILE A 259 9.77 5.48 4.45
CA ILE A 259 9.86 4.27 5.29
C ILE A 259 9.44 3.03 4.49
N VAL A 260 8.30 3.10 3.79
CA VAL A 260 7.81 1.99 2.95
C VAL A 260 8.83 1.66 1.84
N GLN A 261 9.37 2.69 1.19
CA GLN A 261 10.38 2.53 0.16
C GLN A 261 11.69 1.96 0.72
N PHE A 262 12.09 2.40 1.92
CA PHE A 262 13.23 1.85 2.62
C PHE A 262 13.03 0.35 2.80
N PHE A 263 11.88 -0.16 3.27
CA PHE A 263 11.66 -1.60 3.39
C PHE A 263 11.57 -2.35 2.04
N LYS A 264 11.07 -1.71 0.97
CA LYS A 264 10.92 -2.30 -0.37
C LYS A 264 12.26 -2.46 -1.13
N CYS A 265 13.18 -1.51 -1.01
CA CYS A 265 14.46 -1.51 -1.74
C CYS A 265 15.51 -2.40 -1.06
N ILE A 266 15.45 -3.73 -1.25
CA ILE A 266 16.53 -4.66 -0.81
C ILE A 266 17.61 -4.81 -1.88
N VAL A 267 17.26 -4.59 -3.14
CA VAL A 267 18.17 -4.77 -4.26
C VAL A 267 18.88 -3.45 -4.48
N ASP A 268 20.08 -3.34 -3.92
CA ASP A 268 20.96 -2.22 -4.14
C ASP A 268 21.41 -2.21 -5.61
N TYR A 269 20.79 -1.36 -6.43
CA TYR A 269 21.23 -1.11 -7.81
C TYR A 269 22.29 0.00 -7.88
N SER A 270 22.81 0.49 -6.74
CA SER A 270 23.78 1.60 -6.69
C SER A 270 25.08 1.33 -7.44
N ARG A 271 25.42 0.05 -7.68
CA ARG A 271 26.50 -0.36 -8.59
C ARG A 271 26.00 -1.34 -9.66
N VAL A 272 25.18 -0.86 -10.59
CA VAL A 272 25.07 -1.59 -11.86
C VAL A 272 26.26 -1.19 -12.72
N GLU A 273 27.25 -2.07 -12.82
CA GLU A 273 28.36 -1.91 -13.75
C GLU A 273 27.97 -2.53 -15.09
N TYR A 274 28.02 -1.73 -16.15
CA TYR A 274 27.86 -2.21 -17.51
C TYR A 274 29.24 -2.57 -18.02
N VAL A 275 29.48 -3.86 -18.20
CA VAL A 275 30.75 -4.35 -18.74
C VAL A 275 30.52 -4.70 -20.20
N GLN A 276 31.34 -4.13 -21.06
CA GLN A 276 31.38 -4.46 -22.47
C GLN A 276 32.38 -5.59 -22.68
N PHE A 277 31.92 -6.66 -23.31
CA PHE A 277 32.79 -7.72 -23.80
C PHE A 277 32.71 -7.69 -25.32
N GLU A 278 33.87 -7.61 -25.94
CA GLU A 278 34.02 -7.70 -27.38
C GLU A 278 34.73 -9.03 -27.67
N ASP A 279 34.11 -9.84 -28.52
CA ASP A 279 34.72 -11.01 -29.14
C ASP A 279 34.84 -10.76 -30.65
N GLU A 280 35.58 -11.60 -31.39
CA GLU A 280 35.90 -11.36 -32.80
C GLU A 280 34.67 -11.16 -33.72
N GLU A 281 33.50 -11.67 -33.31
CA GLU A 281 32.29 -11.70 -34.13
C GLU A 281 31.08 -11.00 -33.49
N TYR A 282 31.10 -10.68 -32.19
CA TYR A 282 29.96 -10.09 -31.47
C TYR A 282 30.33 -9.15 -30.32
N TYR A 283 29.47 -8.14 -30.11
CA TYR A 283 29.48 -7.28 -28.92
C TYR A 283 28.42 -7.75 -27.90
N TYR A 284 28.84 -8.03 -26.68
CA TYR A 284 27.94 -8.38 -25.57
C TYR A 284 27.87 -7.24 -24.54
N TYR A 285 26.64 -6.80 -24.25
CA TYR A 285 26.36 -5.87 -23.16
C TYR A 285 25.87 -6.65 -21.93
N VAL A 286 26.71 -6.79 -20.91
CA VAL A 286 26.35 -7.52 -19.69
C VAL A 286 26.05 -6.53 -18.57
N LYS A 287 24.88 -6.71 -17.96
CA LYS A 287 24.46 -5.93 -16.79
C LYS A 287 24.82 -6.71 -15.52
N ALA A 288 25.90 -6.31 -14.84
CA ALA A 288 26.24 -6.88 -13.55
C ALA A 288 25.38 -6.23 -12.45
N VAL A 289 24.58 -7.04 -11.74
CA VAL A 289 23.80 -6.58 -10.59
C VAL A 289 24.40 -7.20 -9.32
N PRO A 290 25.05 -6.41 -8.45
CA PRO A 290 25.70 -6.93 -7.24
C PRO A 290 24.65 -7.48 -6.28
N LYS A 291 24.80 -8.75 -5.92
CA LYS A 291 23.99 -9.37 -4.87
C LYS A 291 24.63 -9.02 -3.53
N VAL A 292 24.02 -8.08 -2.81
CA VAL A 292 24.36 -7.84 -1.40
C VAL A 292 23.81 -9.00 -0.57
N SER A 293 24.51 -10.13 -0.59
CA SER A 293 24.43 -11.10 0.51
C SER A 293 25.48 -10.64 1.50
N MET A 294 25.07 -9.95 2.56
CA MET A 294 25.98 -9.73 3.69
C MET A 294 26.49 -11.09 4.11
N ALA A 295 27.82 -11.24 4.12
CA ALA A 295 28.49 -12.49 4.43
C ALA A 295 27.85 -13.08 5.68
N GLN A 296 27.24 -14.27 5.55
CA GLN A 296 26.92 -15.09 6.71
C GLN A 296 28.19 -15.13 7.53
N GLU A 297 28.13 -14.63 8.76
CA GLU A 297 29.16 -14.79 9.78
C GLU A 297 29.83 -16.15 9.56
N GLU A 298 31.11 -16.14 9.15
CA GLU A 298 31.87 -17.36 8.98
C GLU A 298 31.83 -18.07 10.32
N ARG A 299 30.95 -19.08 10.43
CA ARG A 299 30.97 -20.00 11.54
C ARG A 299 32.34 -20.66 11.45
N ASN A 300 33.25 -20.20 12.30
CA ASN A 300 34.58 -20.77 12.47
C ASN A 300 34.42 -22.26 12.81
N PHE A 301 34.40 -23.10 11.78
CA PHE A 301 34.61 -24.52 11.95
C PHE A 301 36.06 -24.68 12.37
N LYS A 302 36.30 -24.90 13.67
CA LYS A 302 37.57 -25.43 14.17
C LYS A 302 37.78 -26.79 13.50
N ARG A 303 38.52 -26.82 12.40
CA ARG A 303 39.08 -28.05 11.84
C ARG A 303 40.11 -28.57 12.84
N ILE A 304 39.71 -29.56 13.64
CA ILE A 304 40.62 -30.37 14.45
C ILE A 304 41.33 -31.31 13.47
N ASN A 305 42.43 -30.83 12.87
CA ASN A 305 43.32 -31.70 12.11
C ASN A 305 44.17 -32.52 13.09
N THR A 306 43.72 -33.72 13.40
CA THR A 306 44.55 -34.74 14.03
C THR A 306 45.56 -35.26 13.00
N ARG A 307 46.74 -34.66 12.93
CA ARG A 307 47.90 -35.25 12.22
C ARG A 307 48.33 -36.50 12.98
N LYS A 308 47.96 -37.68 12.49
CA LYS A 308 48.70 -38.92 12.78
C LYS A 308 49.81 -39.06 11.75
N HIS A 309 51.04 -38.88 12.22
CA HIS A 309 52.25 -39.30 11.51
C HIS A 309 52.21 -40.82 11.31
N VAL A 310 52.29 -41.28 10.07
CA VAL A 310 52.84 -42.59 9.73
C VAL A 310 53.78 -42.39 8.54
N LYS A 311 55.07 -42.64 8.78
CA LYS A 311 56.11 -42.85 7.77
C LYS A 311 55.88 -44.22 7.13
N ASN A 312 55.93 -44.32 5.80
CA ASN A 312 56.92 -45.22 5.17
C ASN A 312 57.02 -45.05 3.64
N ASN A 313 58.29 -44.99 3.24
CA ASN A 313 59.03 -45.19 1.99
C ASN A 313 58.37 -45.68 0.68
N ASP A 314 59.05 -45.22 -0.38
CA ASP A 314 59.41 -45.87 -1.65
C ASP A 314 58.53 -45.66 -2.90
N LYS A 315 59.12 -44.82 -3.78
CA LYS A 315 59.37 -45.01 -5.23
C LYS A 315 58.33 -44.58 -6.29
N SER A 316 58.94 -43.97 -7.31
CA SER A 316 58.59 -43.84 -8.75
C SER A 316 57.45 -42.88 -9.12
N VAL A 317 57.78 -41.81 -9.88
CA VAL A 317 57.54 -41.65 -11.36
C VAL A 317 56.05 -41.32 -11.59
N GLU A 318 55.60 -40.21 -12.19
CA GLU A 318 55.98 -39.60 -13.46
C GLU A 318 55.30 -38.21 -13.56
N GLU A 319 55.99 -37.25 -14.17
CA GLU A 319 55.38 -36.06 -14.78
C GLU A 319 54.48 -36.50 -15.94
N VAL A 320 53.21 -36.12 -15.92
CA VAL A 320 52.42 -36.00 -17.15
C VAL A 320 51.70 -34.66 -17.14
N LYS A 321 52.21 -33.76 -17.98
CA LYS A 321 51.44 -32.66 -18.56
C LYS A 321 50.36 -33.27 -19.43
N GLU A 322 49.10 -32.93 -19.19
CA GLU A 322 48.09 -33.00 -20.24
C GLU A 322 47.43 -31.63 -20.39
N ASP A 323 47.80 -31.05 -21.52
CA ASP A 323 47.20 -29.93 -22.23
C ASP A 323 45.77 -30.28 -22.68
N TRP A 324 45.10 -29.28 -23.26
CA TRP A 324 43.79 -29.29 -23.94
C TRP A 324 42.61 -28.66 -23.19
N ARG A 325 42.52 -27.33 -23.35
CA ARG A 325 41.28 -26.63 -23.76
C ARG A 325 40.80 -27.15 -25.13
N PRO A 326 39.52 -27.03 -25.54
CA PRO A 326 38.58 -25.93 -25.27
C PRO A 326 37.49 -26.22 -24.23
#